data_AF-N1UBI5-F1
#
_entry.id   AF-N1UBI5-F1
#
_cell.length_a   1.000
_cell.length_b   1.000
_cell.length_c   1.000
_cell.angle_alpha   90.00
_cell.angle_beta   90.00
_cell.angle_gamma   90.00
#
_symmetry.space_group_name_H-M   'P 1'
#
loop_
_entity.id
_entity.type
_entity.pdbx_description
1 polymer ?
#
loop_
_entity_poly.entity_id
_entity_poly.type
_entity_poly.pdbx_seq_one_letter_code
_entity_poly.pdbx_strand_id
1 'polypeptide(L)'
;MKNLEELRLSENPFSSVPESIGNIDTLKDLVLEGTQIDSLPQTMEKLTSLNYLNLSKTKLNDVPDFISKMESLKTLHFQSEEYDRLKKWCEFEYSKYINLLHGKNTRRLRPRSNICFPQRERTF
;
A
#
# COMPACT_ATOMS: atom_id res chain seq x y z
N MET A 1 10.50 23.12 17.03
CA MET A 1 11.04 22.44 15.84
C MET A 1 10.31 23.01 14.63
N LYS A 2 10.83 24.06 13.97
CA LYS A 2 10.11 24.74 12.87
C LYS A 2 10.67 24.46 11.46
N ASN A 3 11.74 23.67 11.36
CA ASN A 3 12.46 23.46 10.09
C ASN A 3 12.81 21.98 9.85
N LEU A 4 12.07 21.04 10.42
CA LEU A 4 12.37 19.63 10.22
C LEU A 4 11.81 19.20 8.87
N GLU A 5 12.68 19.15 7.87
CA GLU A 5 12.30 18.74 6.50
C GLU A 5 12.39 17.23 6.28
N GLU A 6 13.24 16.55 7.05
CA GLU A 6 13.49 15.12 6.89
C GLU A 6 13.49 14.43 8.25
N LEU A 7 12.73 13.36 8.36
CA LEU A 7 12.67 12.50 9.55
C LEU A 7 12.88 11.04 9.15
N ARG A 8 13.98 10.46 9.62
CA ARG A 8 14.30 9.04 9.42
C ARG A 8 14.29 8.32 10.76
N LEU A 9 13.43 7.32 10.90
CA LEU A 9 13.33 6.46 12.07
C LEU A 9 13.56 4.97 11.73
N SER A 10 14.17 4.68 10.58
CA SER A 10 14.33 3.32 10.05
C SER A 10 14.99 2.35 11.04
N GLU A 11 14.59 1.08 10.99
CA GLU A 11 15.18 -0.03 11.74
C GLU A 11 15.17 0.14 13.27
N ASN A 12 14.22 0.92 13.79
CA ASN A 12 13.99 1.08 15.23
C ASN A 12 12.73 0.31 15.68
N PRO A 13 12.62 -0.08 16.97
CA PRO A 13 11.41 -0.69 17.53
C PRO A 13 10.24 0.30 17.66
N PHE A 14 10.27 1.38 16.89
CA PHE A 14 9.27 2.43 16.89
C PHE A 14 7.93 1.87 16.42
N SER A 15 6.92 1.92 17.27
CA SER A 15 5.64 1.25 17.05
C SER A 15 4.50 2.19 16.69
N SER A 16 4.65 3.50 16.89
CA SER A 16 3.54 4.44 16.70
C SER A 16 4.04 5.84 16.36
N VAL A 17 3.47 6.46 15.33
CA VAL A 17 3.71 7.87 15.02
C VAL A 17 2.79 8.74 15.90
N PRO A 18 3.31 9.72 16.64
CA PRO A 18 2.47 10.57 17.49
C PRO A 18 1.62 11.54 16.66
N GLU A 19 0.44 11.93 17.16
CA GLU A 19 -0.45 12.88 16.47
C GLU A 19 0.23 14.22 16.16
N SER A 20 1.22 14.61 16.98
CA SER A 20 1.98 15.85 16.79
C SER A 20 2.78 15.90 15.49
N ILE A 21 2.97 14.77 14.79
CA ILE A 21 3.64 14.76 13.48
C ILE A 21 2.94 15.71 12.50
N GLY A 22 1.61 15.80 12.56
CA GLY A 22 0.81 16.66 11.68
C GLY A 22 1.04 18.16 11.87
N ASN A 23 1.78 18.57 12.91
CA ASN A 23 2.15 19.96 13.14
C ASN A 23 3.48 20.35 12.47
N ILE A 24 4.19 19.40 11.86
CA ILE A 24 5.46 19.64 11.16
C ILE A 24 5.17 19.91 9.68
N ASP A 25 4.58 21.06 9.41
CA ASP A 25 4.22 21.56 8.08
C ASP A 25 5.40 21.64 7.09
N THR A 26 6.63 21.71 7.60
CA THR A 26 7.87 21.73 6.81
C THR A 26 8.39 20.35 6.41
N LEU A 27 7.83 19.26 6.94
CA LEU A 27 8.31 17.91 6.69
C LEU A 27 8.06 17.51 5.23
N LYS A 28 9.13 17.18 4.51
CA LYS A 28 9.13 16.75 3.11
C LYS A 28 9.32 15.24 2.98
N ASP A 29 10.20 14.67 3.81
CA ASP A 29 10.58 13.27 3.71
C ASP A 29 10.41 12.56 5.05
N LEU A 30 9.61 11.49 5.06
CA LEU A 30 9.37 10.65 6.23
C LEU A 30 9.72 9.20 5.92
N VAL A 31 10.75 8.68 6.59
CA VAL A 31 11.23 7.32 6.41
C VAL A 31 11.04 6.53 7.69
N LEU A 32 10.16 5.52 7.60
CA LEU A 32 9.76 4.65 8.70
C LEU A 32 10.03 3.17 8.36
N GLU A 33 10.94 2.92 7.43
CA GLU A 33 11.23 1.58 6.94
C GLU A 33 11.73 0.65 8.06
N GLY A 34 11.20 -0.57 8.12
CA GLY A 34 11.66 -1.56 9.09
C GLY A 34 11.28 -1.23 10.54
N THR A 35 10.30 -0.35 10.75
CA THR A 35 9.71 -0.06 12.06
C THR A 35 8.55 -0.99 12.37
N GLN A 36 8.03 -0.93 13.59
CA GLN A 36 6.93 -1.77 14.07
C GLN A 36 5.55 -1.10 13.96
N ILE A 37 5.44 -0.07 13.11
CA ILE A 37 4.22 0.71 12.93
C ILE A 37 3.12 -0.16 12.33
N ASP A 38 1.95 -0.13 12.95
CA ASP A 38 0.73 -0.83 12.52
C ASP A 38 -0.42 0.12 12.12
N SER A 39 -0.26 1.41 12.38
CA SER A 39 -1.26 2.45 12.16
C SER A 39 -0.61 3.82 11.99
N LEU A 40 -1.26 4.71 11.23
CA LEU A 40 -0.82 6.09 11.04
C LEU A 40 -1.88 7.06 11.57
N PRO A 41 -1.48 8.13 12.28
CA PRO A 41 -2.43 9.08 12.83
C PRO A 41 -3.05 9.93 11.72
N GLN A 42 -4.36 10.18 11.81
CA GLN A 42 -5.10 10.99 10.84
C GLN A 42 -4.52 12.41 10.69
N THR A 43 -3.85 12.93 11.71
CA THR A 43 -3.20 14.25 11.64
C THR A 43 -2.13 14.36 10.56
N MET A 44 -1.62 13.24 10.02
CA MET A 44 -0.73 13.24 8.85
C MET A 44 -1.37 13.83 7.59
N GLU A 45 -2.70 13.87 7.49
CA GLU A 45 -3.43 14.58 6.42
C GLU A 45 -3.03 16.07 6.32
N LYS A 46 -2.54 16.66 7.42
CA LYS A 46 -2.11 18.07 7.49
C LYS A 46 -0.69 18.32 6.97
N LEU A 47 0.07 17.26 6.65
CA LEU A 47 1.46 17.38 6.18
C LEU A 47 1.49 17.85 4.72
N THR A 48 1.24 19.14 4.51
CA THR A 48 1.12 19.75 3.18
C THR A 48 2.44 19.87 2.42
N SER A 49 3.60 19.64 3.05
CA SER A 49 4.90 19.63 2.35
C SER A 49 5.45 18.23 2.10
N LEU A 50 4.79 17.17 2.60
CA LEU A 50 5.33 15.81 2.54
C LEU A 50 5.28 15.29 1.10
N ASN A 51 6.45 15.06 0.52
CA ASN A 51 6.63 14.56 -0.83
C ASN A 51 6.92 13.06 -0.87
N TYR A 52 7.63 12.55 0.15
CA TYR A 52 8.10 11.18 0.21
C TYR A 52 7.72 10.53 1.55
N LEU A 53 7.06 9.37 1.47
CA LEU A 53 6.71 8.53 2.62
C LEU A 53 7.14 7.09 2.36
N ASN A 54 8.02 6.55 3.20
CA ASN A 54 8.43 5.16 3.14
C ASN A 54 8.00 4.40 4.40
N LEU A 55 7.08 3.45 4.19
CA LEU A 55 6.48 2.53 5.16
C LEU A 55 6.82 1.07 4.83
N SER A 56 7.86 0.83 4.04
CA SER A 56 8.29 -0.53 3.68
C SER A 56 8.68 -1.31 4.93
N LYS A 57 8.43 -2.63 4.93
CA LYS A 57 8.76 -3.50 6.07
C LYS A 57 8.18 -3.01 7.41
N THR A 58 6.99 -2.39 7.39
CA THR A 58 6.21 -2.08 8.60
C THR A 58 5.17 -3.18 8.86
N LYS A 59 4.42 -3.08 9.96
CA LYS A 59 3.29 -3.98 10.29
C LYS A 59 1.95 -3.44 9.80
N LEU A 60 1.98 -2.38 9.01
CA LEU A 60 0.79 -1.72 8.50
C LEU A 60 0.11 -2.66 7.48
N ASN A 61 -1.15 -3.03 7.73
CA ASN A 61 -1.88 -3.95 6.86
C ASN A 61 -2.36 -3.27 5.57
N ASP A 62 -2.76 -2.00 5.70
CA ASP A 62 -3.21 -1.17 4.60
C ASP A 62 -2.92 0.31 4.88
N VAL A 63 -2.88 1.10 3.82
CA VAL A 63 -2.67 2.54 3.90
C VAL A 63 -4.01 3.22 4.18
N PRO A 64 -4.11 4.11 5.18
CA PRO A 64 -5.37 4.77 5.49
C PRO A 64 -5.82 5.75 4.40
N ASP A 65 -7.15 5.88 4.22
CA ASP A 65 -7.77 6.65 3.15
C ASP A 65 -7.33 8.12 3.08
N PHE A 66 -6.94 8.74 4.20
CA PHE A 66 -6.49 10.13 4.22
C PHE A 66 -5.23 10.36 3.38
N ILE A 67 -4.43 9.32 3.11
CA ILE A 67 -3.26 9.43 2.23
C ILE A 67 -3.68 9.89 0.82
N SER A 68 -4.88 9.51 0.36
CA SER A 68 -5.42 9.97 -0.93
C SER A 68 -5.67 11.47 -1.00
N LYS A 69 -5.76 12.15 0.15
CA LYS A 69 -5.98 13.60 0.25
C LYS A 69 -4.70 14.39 0.41
N MET A 70 -3.56 13.73 0.57
CA MET A 70 -2.26 14.39 0.73
C MET A 70 -1.76 14.89 -0.63
N GLU A 71 -2.13 16.12 -1.00
CA GLU A 71 -1.88 16.69 -2.33
C GLU A 71 -0.40 16.75 -2.74
N SER A 72 0.50 16.92 -1.77
CA SER A 72 1.94 17.03 -2.03
C SER A 72 2.66 15.69 -2.09
N LEU A 73 2.01 14.59 -1.70
CA LEU A 73 2.65 13.28 -1.63
C LEU A 73 2.86 12.72 -3.03
N LYS A 74 4.12 12.63 -3.46
CA LYS A 74 4.50 12.16 -4.80
C LYS A 74 4.93 10.71 -4.79
N THR A 75 5.46 10.23 -3.67
CA THR A 75 6.02 8.89 -3.58
C THR A 75 5.63 8.27 -2.26
N LEU A 76 4.95 7.13 -2.36
CA LEU A 76 4.56 6.28 -1.25
C LEU A 76 5.16 4.89 -1.47
N HIS A 77 6.02 4.46 -0.56
CA HIS A 77 6.44 3.06 -0.49
C HIS A 77 5.71 2.37 0.66
N PHE A 78 5.02 1.30 0.33
CA PHE A 78 4.26 0.49 1.27
C PHE A 78 4.26 -0.97 0.77
N GLN A 79 4.23 -1.92 1.69
CA GLN A 79 4.13 -3.35 1.40
C GLN A 79 2.92 -3.91 2.13
N SER A 80 1.97 -4.49 1.38
CA SER A 80 0.85 -5.25 1.94
C SER A 80 0.95 -6.69 1.47
N GLU A 81 0.92 -7.62 2.42
CA GLU A 81 0.87 -9.05 2.11
C GLU A 81 -0.37 -9.40 1.30
N GLU A 82 -1.52 -8.78 1.60
CA GLU A 82 -2.77 -9.04 0.91
C GLU A 82 -2.71 -8.54 -0.54
N TYR A 83 -2.19 -7.32 -0.75
CA TYR A 83 -1.98 -6.78 -2.09
C TYR A 83 -1.02 -7.66 -2.91
N ASP A 84 0.10 -8.08 -2.32
CA ASP A 84 1.08 -8.92 -3.00
C ASP A 84 0.51 -10.30 -3.36
N ARG A 85 -0.29 -10.89 -2.48
CA ARG A 85 -1.00 -12.15 -2.75
C ARG A 85 -2.01 -11.97 -3.89
N LEU A 86 -2.82 -10.92 -3.84
CA LEU A 86 -3.81 -10.63 -4.87
C LEU A 86 -3.14 -10.37 -6.23
N LYS A 87 -2.06 -9.59 -6.25
CA LYS A 87 -1.27 -9.32 -7.44
C LYS A 87 -0.73 -10.61 -8.06
N LYS A 88 -0.08 -11.46 -7.26
CA LYS A 88 0.42 -12.77 -7.71
C LYS A 88 -0.69 -13.66 -8.26
N TRP A 89 -1.86 -13.65 -7.61
CA TRP A 89 -3.01 -14.42 -8.08
C TRP A 89 -3.54 -13.90 -9.43
N CYS A 90 -3.66 -12.57 -9.58
CA CYS A 90 -4.05 -11.95 -10.85
C CYS A 90 -3.06 -12.27 -11.97
N GLU A 91 -1.76 -12.20 -11.70
CA GLU A 91 -0.69 -12.57 -12.65
C GLU A 91 -0.81 -14.05 -13.06
N PHE A 92 -1.06 -14.94 -12.10
CA PHE A 92 -1.27 -16.36 -12.35
C PHE A 92 -2.49 -16.61 -13.25
N GLU A 93 -3.66 -16.07 -12.92
CA GLU A 93 -4.87 -16.25 -13.74
C GLU A 93 -4.74 -15.60 -15.12
N TYR A 94 -4.11 -14.43 -15.21
CA TYR A 94 -3.81 -13.77 -16.49
C TYR A 94 -2.90 -14.66 -17.35
N SER A 95 -1.86 -15.25 -16.76
CA SER A 95 -0.95 -16.15 -17.49
C SER A 95 -1.68 -17.38 -18.04
N LYS A 96 -2.59 -17.98 -17.26
CA LYS A 96 -3.42 -19.11 -17.68
C LYS A 96 -4.34 -18.72 -18.83
N TYR A 97 -5.00 -17.56 -18.74
CA TYR A 97 -5.83 -17.04 -19.82
C TYR A 97 -5.04 -16.84 -21.12
N ILE A 98 -3.86 -16.22 -21.05
CA ILE A 98 -2.99 -15.99 -22.20
C ILE A 98 -2.51 -17.31 -22.82
N ASN A 99 -2.12 -18.29 -22.00
CA ASN A 99 -1.75 -19.62 -22.47
C ASN A 99 -2.92 -20.35 -23.16
N LEU A 100 -4.15 -20.18 -22.67
CA LEU A 100 -5.35 -20.73 -23.31
C LEU A 100 -5.67 -20.04 -24.64
N LEU A 101 -5.39 -18.75 -24.79
CA LEU A 101 -5.53 -18.05 -26.06
C LEU A 101 -4.48 -18.50 -27.07
N HIS A 102 -3.22 -18.58 -26.66
CA HIS A 102 -2.12 -19.00 -27.54
C HIS A 102 -2.13 -20.50 -27.86
N GLY A 103 -2.68 -21.34 -26.96
CA GLY A 103 -2.87 -22.77 -27.18
C GLY A 103 -4.05 -23.12 -28.09
N LYS A 104 -4.92 -22.17 -28.45
CA LYS A 104 -6.14 -22.41 -29.25
C LYS A 104 -5.94 -22.37 -30.77
N ASN A 105 -4.72 -22.56 -31.27
CA ASN A 105 -4.53 -22.96 -32.67
C ASN A 105 -4.80 -24.46 -32.93
N THR A 106 -5.25 -25.21 -31.92
CA THR A 106 -5.83 -26.55 -32.11
C THR A 106 -7.18 -26.69 -31.38
N ARG A 107 -8.26 -26.47 -32.16
CA ARG A 107 -9.65 -26.95 -31.97
C ARG A 107 -10.52 -26.32 -30.85
N ARG A 108 -11.42 -25.43 -31.32
CA ARG A 108 -12.76 -25.05 -30.81
C ARG A 108 -13.14 -25.52 -29.39
N LEU A 109 -13.19 -24.59 -28.42
CA LEU A 109 -14.18 -24.59 -27.34
C LEU A 109 -14.53 -23.15 -26.93
N ARG A 110 -15.84 -22.83 -26.93
CA ARG A 110 -16.41 -21.56 -26.48
C ARG A 110 -16.15 -21.39 -24.97
N PRO A 111 -15.65 -20.24 -24.51
CA PRO A 111 -15.51 -20.01 -23.08
C PRO A 111 -16.90 -19.72 -22.47
N ARG A 112 -17.36 -20.56 -21.54
CA ARG A 112 -18.37 -20.14 -20.56
C ARG A 112 -17.66 -19.24 -19.55
N SER A 113 -18.01 -17.95 -19.55
CA SER A 113 -17.55 -16.98 -18.58
C SER A 113 -18.12 -17.30 -17.20
N ASN A 114 -17.43 -18.14 -16.43
CA ASN A 114 -17.62 -18.22 -14.99
C ASN A 114 -16.45 -17.46 -14.36
N ILE A 115 -16.52 -16.12 -14.39
CA ILE A 115 -15.74 -15.30 -13.48
C ILE A 115 -16.42 -15.49 -12.11
N CYS A 116 -15.89 -16.42 -11.32
CA CYS A 116 -16.33 -16.62 -9.95
C CYS A 116 -15.50 -15.66 -9.09
N PHE A 117 -16.12 -14.59 -8.60
CA PHE A 117 -15.52 -13.79 -7.54
C PHE A 117 -15.54 -14.61 -6.25
N PRO A 118 -14.44 -14.66 -5.48
CA PRO A 118 -14.49 -15.26 -4.15
C PRO A 118 -15.47 -14.47 -3.30
N GLN A 119 -16.54 -15.13 -2.84
CA GLN A 119 -17.46 -14.56 -1.86
C GLN A 119 -16.67 -14.36 -0.56
N ARG A 120 -16.63 -13.12 -0.05
CA ARG A 120 -16.21 -12.86 1.32
C ARG A 120 -17.14 -13.62 2.25
N GLU A 121 -16.64 -14.63 2.95
CA GLU A 121 -17.30 -15.15 4.14
C GLU A 121 -17.34 -14.02 5.18
N ARG A 122 -18.52 -13.43 5.37
CA ARG A 122 -18.82 -12.65 6.57
C ARG A 122 -19.14 -13.65 7.66
N THR A 123 -18.21 -13.85 8.60
CA THR A 123 -18.54 -14.38 9.92
C THR A 123 -19.08 -13.24 10.78
N PHE A 124 -20.28 -13.42 11.30
CA PHE A 124 -20.79 -12.71 12.48
C PHE A 124 -20.19 -13.35 13.75
#